data_AF-A0A353ZHZ7-F1
#
_entry.id   AF-A0A353ZHZ7-F1
#
_cell.length_a   1.000
_cell.length_b   1.000
_cell.length_c   1.000
_cell.angle_alpha   90.00
_cell.angle_beta   90.00
_cell.angle_gamma   90.00
#
_symmetry.space_group_name_H-M   'P 1'
#
loop_
_entity.id
_entity.type
_entity.pdbx_description
1 polymer ?
#
loop_
_entity_poly.entity_id
_entity_poly.type
_entity_poly.pdbx_seq_one_letter_code
_entity_poly.pdbx_strand_id
1 'polypeptide(L)'
;ITPDLTTLAKILAGGLPGGALAGKAEYMCALESKNRWGQKMKHPGTYNGNPLSAAAGVAALAEVAKGDLCRQANEMGQRLRTGLNEVFARTGVNWCAYGEFSMVTVVPEYDGPRPDRDDFIPYNNDVARLD
;
A
#
# COMPACT_ATOMS: atom_id res chain seq x y z
N ILE A 1 10.13 -6.54 -10.03
CA ILE A 1 11.24 -5.86 -9.31
C ILE A 1 11.35 -6.52 -7.94
N THR A 2 12.57 -6.79 -7.45
CA THR A 2 12.79 -7.35 -6.11
C THR A 2 13.64 -6.38 -5.31
N PRO A 3 13.08 -5.75 -4.25
CA PRO A 3 13.83 -4.78 -3.46
C PRO A 3 14.80 -5.46 -2.49
N ASP A 4 15.85 -4.73 -2.11
CA ASP A 4 16.78 -5.15 -1.06
C ASP A 4 16.14 -5.13 0.33
N LEU A 5 15.30 -4.13 0.58
CA LEU A 5 14.55 -3.89 1.80
C LEU A 5 13.13 -3.41 1.45
N THR A 6 12.16 -3.83 2.25
CA THR A 6 10.74 -3.48 2.16
C THR A 6 10.24 -2.98 3.50
N THR A 7 9.60 -1.83 3.51
CA THR A 7 8.86 -1.32 4.68
C THR A 7 7.39 -1.70 4.54
N LEU A 8 6.80 -2.18 5.63
CA LEU A 8 5.42 -2.64 5.72
C LEU A 8 4.73 -1.97 6.91
N ALA A 9 3.44 -1.68 6.79
CA ALA A 9 2.65 -1.02 7.84
C ALA A 9 1.15 -1.24 7.59
N LYS A 10 0.31 -0.34 8.10
CA LYS A 10 -1.15 -0.34 7.91
C LYS A 10 -1.76 -1.67 8.39
N ILE A 11 -2.37 -2.43 7.49
CA ILE A 11 -3.07 -3.69 7.80
C ILE A 11 -2.13 -4.79 8.34
N LEU A 12 -0.80 -4.63 8.20
CA LEU A 12 0.20 -5.58 8.68
C LEU A 12 -0.03 -6.01 10.13
N ALA A 13 -0.45 -5.09 10.99
CA ALA A 13 -0.69 -5.35 12.41
C ALA A 13 -2.19 -5.57 12.74
N GLY A 14 -2.99 -5.96 11.74
CA GLY A 14 -4.39 -6.36 11.95
C GLY A 14 -5.28 -5.23 12.48
N GLY A 15 -5.01 -3.98 12.08
CA GLY A 15 -5.75 -2.80 12.54
C GLY A 15 -5.19 -2.15 13.81
N LEU A 16 -4.16 -2.73 14.43
CA LEU A 16 -3.44 -2.11 15.54
C LEU A 16 -2.20 -1.36 15.05
N PRO A 17 -1.61 -0.47 15.88
CA PRO A 17 -0.34 0.17 15.54
C PRO A 17 0.77 -0.86 15.31
N GLY A 18 1.43 -0.77 14.16
CA GLY A 18 2.58 -1.60 13.84
C GLY A 18 3.15 -1.35 12.45
N GLY A 19 4.43 -1.66 12.32
CA GLY A 19 5.18 -1.65 11.06
C GLY A 19 6.30 -2.68 11.12
N ALA A 20 6.83 -3.03 9.95
CA ALA A 20 7.97 -3.94 9.82
C ALA A 20 8.93 -3.44 8.74
N LEU A 21 10.21 -3.73 8.98
CA LEU A 21 11.26 -3.70 7.96
C LEU A 21 11.63 -5.16 7.67
N ALA A 22 11.52 -5.56 6.41
CA ALA A 22 11.89 -6.88 5.93
C ALA A 22 12.84 -6.75 4.73
N GLY A 23 13.57 -7.80 4.39
CA GLY A 23 14.44 -7.80 3.22
C GLY A 23 15.53 -8.85 3.31
N LYS A 24 16.59 -8.67 2.51
CA LYS A 24 17.68 -9.64 2.43
C LYS A 24 18.38 -9.79 3.79
N ALA A 25 18.66 -11.05 4.18
CA ALA A 25 19.32 -11.38 5.44
C ALA A 25 20.68 -10.69 5.58
N GLU A 26 21.40 -10.50 4.46
CA GLU A 26 22.67 -9.79 4.47
C GLU A 26 22.54 -8.37 5.04
N TYR A 27 21.43 -7.67 4.82
CA TYR A 27 21.20 -6.34 5.38
C TYR A 27 20.59 -6.43 6.78
N MET A 28 19.59 -7.30 6.98
CA MET A 28 18.89 -7.46 8.25
C MET A 28 19.80 -7.88 9.42
N CYS A 29 20.91 -8.57 9.13
CA CYS A 29 21.90 -8.95 10.15
C CYS A 29 22.49 -7.73 10.92
N ALA A 30 22.39 -6.50 10.39
CA ALA A 30 22.80 -5.30 11.11
C ALA A 30 22.10 -5.16 12.48
N LEU A 31 20.90 -5.74 12.63
CA LEU A 31 20.11 -5.74 13.87
C LEU A 31 20.54 -6.84 14.86
N GLU A 32 21.36 -7.80 14.42
CA GLU A 32 21.83 -8.90 15.27
C GLU A 32 22.96 -8.43 16.19
N SER A 33 23.03 -9.03 17.39
CA SER A 33 24.08 -8.71 18.37
C SER A 33 25.46 -9.19 17.94
N LYS A 34 25.54 -10.31 17.22
CA LYS A 34 26.78 -10.87 16.66
C LYS A 34 26.68 -10.85 15.15
N ASN A 35 27.01 -9.71 14.54
CA ASN A 35 26.95 -9.54 13.09
C ASN A 35 28.34 -9.32 12.49
N ARG A 36 28.44 -9.43 11.16
CA ARG A 36 29.70 -9.26 10.43
C ARG A 36 30.24 -7.81 10.41
N TRP A 37 29.45 -6.84 10.85
CA TRP A 37 29.78 -5.41 10.83
C TRP A 37 30.46 -4.95 12.13
N GLY A 38 30.62 -5.83 13.11
CA GLY A 38 31.32 -5.55 14.37
C GLY A 38 30.53 -4.69 15.37
N GLN A 39 29.44 -4.05 14.93
CA GLN A 39 28.55 -3.28 15.79
C GLN A 39 27.08 -3.53 15.43
N LYS A 40 26.25 -3.76 16.45
CA LYS A 40 24.80 -3.84 16.31
C LYS A 40 24.20 -2.46 16.06
N MET A 41 23.40 -2.34 15.00
CA MET A 41 22.54 -1.18 14.79
C MET A 41 21.47 -1.12 15.88
N LYS A 42 21.35 0.05 16.53
CA LYS A 42 20.31 0.26 17.55
C LYS A 42 18.94 0.36 16.87
N HIS A 43 18.01 -0.47 17.30
CA HIS A 43 16.62 -0.43 16.87
C HIS A 43 15.68 -0.55 18.09
N PRO A 44 15.69 0.48 18.97
CA PRO A 44 14.84 0.49 20.15
C PRO A 44 13.39 0.80 19.79
N GLY A 45 12.47 0.39 20.66
CA GLY A 45 11.08 0.83 20.64
C GLY A 45 10.27 0.12 21.71
N THR A 46 9.64 0.88 22.60
CA THR A 46 8.90 0.35 23.76
C THR A 46 7.80 -0.64 23.37
N TYR A 47 7.16 -0.38 22.23
CA TYR A 47 6.04 -1.20 21.72
C TYR A 47 6.40 -2.06 20.51
N ASN A 48 7.69 -2.14 20.15
CA ASN A 48 8.13 -2.98 19.05
C ASN A 48 7.83 -4.45 19.38
N GLY A 49 7.14 -5.13 18.47
CA GLY A 49 6.77 -6.53 18.67
C GLY A 49 5.84 -6.76 19.86
N ASN A 50 5.05 -5.77 20.29
CA ASN A 50 4.11 -5.97 21.39
C ASN A 50 3.16 -7.15 21.07
N PRO A 51 2.85 -8.03 22.04
CA PRO A 51 2.12 -9.27 21.76
C PRO A 51 0.73 -9.06 21.14
N LEU A 52 0.06 -7.95 21.47
CA LEU A 52 -1.29 -7.67 20.98
C LEU A 52 -1.29 -7.34 19.48
N SER A 53 -0.43 -6.41 19.04
CA SER A 53 -0.23 -6.10 17.61
C SER A 53 0.28 -7.31 16.84
N ALA A 54 1.18 -8.10 17.43
CA ALA A 54 1.70 -9.32 16.80
C ALA A 54 0.60 -10.37 16.58
N ALA A 55 -0.23 -10.64 17.59
CA ALA A 55 -1.34 -11.59 17.49
C ALA A 55 -2.39 -11.14 16.45
N ALA A 56 -2.78 -9.86 16.48
CA ALA A 56 -3.71 -9.30 15.49
C ALA A 56 -3.14 -9.37 14.06
N GLY A 57 -1.85 -9.04 13.90
CA GLY A 57 -1.15 -9.14 12.61
C GLY A 57 -1.10 -10.57 12.08
N VAL A 58 -0.73 -11.55 12.92
CA VAL A 58 -0.72 -12.97 12.52
C VAL A 58 -2.09 -13.44 12.07
N ALA A 59 -3.14 -13.12 12.82
CA ALA A 59 -4.51 -13.50 12.46
C ALA A 59 -4.95 -12.87 11.13
N ALA A 60 -4.72 -11.56 10.95
CA ALA A 60 -5.08 -10.86 9.72
C ALA A 60 -4.29 -11.38 8.51
N LEU A 61 -2.98 -11.57 8.64
CA LEU A 61 -2.13 -12.05 7.56
C LEU A 61 -2.40 -13.51 7.21
N ALA A 62 -2.81 -14.34 8.17
CA ALA A 62 -3.23 -15.72 7.90
C ALA A 62 -4.48 -15.78 7.01
N GLU A 63 -5.44 -14.87 7.21
CA GLU A 63 -6.60 -14.74 6.32
C GLU A 63 -6.19 -14.22 4.94
N VAL A 64 -5.33 -13.20 4.87
CA VAL A 64 -4.82 -12.66 3.60
C VAL A 64 -4.05 -13.73 2.81
N ALA A 65 -3.27 -14.56 3.49
CA ALA A 65 -2.47 -15.62 2.86
C ALA A 65 -3.31 -16.70 2.17
N LYS A 66 -4.62 -16.78 2.44
CA LYS A 66 -5.55 -17.64 1.69
C LYS A 66 -5.75 -17.19 0.23
N GLY A 67 -5.37 -15.95 -0.10
CA GLY A 67 -5.24 -15.45 -1.48
C GLY A 67 -6.47 -14.77 -2.08
N ASP A 68 -7.67 -15.01 -1.54
CA ASP A 68 -8.90 -14.49 -2.14
C ASP A 68 -9.19 -13.02 -1.84
N LEU A 69 -8.85 -12.56 -0.63
CA LEU A 69 -9.29 -11.25 -0.13
C LEU A 69 -8.69 -10.08 -0.94
N CYS A 70 -7.39 -10.12 -1.22
CA CYS A 70 -6.74 -9.05 -1.98
C CYS A 70 -7.23 -9.01 -3.43
N ARG A 71 -7.45 -10.17 -4.07
CA ARG A 71 -8.01 -10.24 -5.43
C ARG A 71 -9.40 -9.62 -5.48
N GLN A 72 -10.30 -10.02 -4.56
CA GLN A 72 -11.65 -9.47 -4.49
C GLN A 72 -11.65 -7.95 -4.24
N ALA A 73 -10.79 -7.47 -3.34
CA ALA A 73 -10.65 -6.04 -3.08
C ALA A 73 -10.17 -5.27 -4.32
N ASN A 74 -9.22 -5.83 -5.09
CA ASN A 74 -8.73 -5.22 -6.32
C ASN A 74 -9.82 -5.18 -7.41
N GLU A 75 -10.54 -6.29 -7.63
CA GLU A 75 -11.66 -6.36 -8.57
C GLU A 75 -12.76 -5.35 -8.22
N MET A 76 -13.06 -5.19 -6.93
CA MET A 76 -14.04 -4.21 -6.46
C MET A 76 -13.55 -2.77 -6.67
N GLY A 77 -12.28 -2.49 -6.39
CA GLY A 77 -11.67 -1.19 -6.65
C GLY A 77 -11.76 -0.81 -8.14
N GLN A 78 -11.38 -1.74 -9.02
CA GLN A 78 -11.47 -1.55 -10.47
C GLN A 78 -12.90 -1.29 -10.92
N ARG A 79 -13.85 -2.12 -10.48
CA ARG A 79 -15.28 -1.96 -10.80
C ARG A 79 -15.80 -0.59 -10.36
N LEU A 80 -15.40 -0.12 -9.18
CA LEU A 80 -15.82 1.19 -8.66
C LEU A 80 -15.22 2.32 -9.51
N ARG A 81 -13.93 2.27 -9.85
CA ARG A 81 -13.29 3.26 -10.73
C ARG A 81 -13.96 3.31 -12.11
N THR A 82 -14.22 2.17 -12.73
CA THR A 82 -14.91 2.09 -14.03
C THR A 82 -16.30 2.71 -13.95
N GLY A 83 -17.11 2.29 -12.98
CA GLY A 83 -18.48 2.80 -12.83
C GLY A 83 -18.54 4.29 -12.53
N LEU A 84 -17.62 4.81 -11.72
CA LEU A 84 -17.51 6.26 -11.47
C LEU A 84 -17.20 7.03 -12.76
N ASN A 85 -16.22 6.58 -13.54
CA ASN A 85 -15.87 7.26 -14.79
C ASN A 85 -16.99 7.19 -15.84
N GLU A 86 -17.74 6.08 -15.93
CA GLU A 86 -18.94 6.00 -16.77
C GLU A 86 -20.03 6.98 -16.35
N VAL A 87 -20.24 7.16 -15.04
CA VAL A 87 -21.17 8.16 -14.50
C VAL A 87 -20.70 9.56 -14.87
N PHE A 88 -19.42 9.87 -14.66
CA PHE A 88 -18.87 11.19 -14.96
C PHE A 88 -19.02 11.55 -16.44
N ALA A 89 -18.75 10.59 -17.33
CA ALA A 89 -18.95 10.76 -18.77
C ALA A 89 -20.43 11.00 -19.12
N ARG A 90 -21.36 10.24 -18.50
CA ARG A 90 -22.79 10.36 -18.75
C ARG A 90 -23.39 11.68 -18.24
N THR A 91 -22.89 12.20 -17.12
CA THR A 91 -23.38 13.45 -16.51
C THR A 91 -22.64 14.69 -17.03
N GLY A 92 -21.58 14.52 -17.81
CA GLY A 92 -20.80 15.62 -18.37
C GLY A 92 -19.95 16.37 -17.33
N VAL A 93 -19.75 15.80 -16.13
CA VAL A 93 -18.84 16.39 -15.14
C VAL A 93 -17.41 16.02 -15.48
N ASN A 94 -16.52 16.99 -15.40
CA ASN A 94 -15.12 16.78 -15.74
C ASN A 94 -14.34 16.16 -14.58
N TRP A 95 -14.79 15.03 -14.04
CA TRP A 95 -14.15 14.36 -12.90
C TRP A 95 -13.46 13.07 -13.36
N CYS A 96 -12.47 12.61 -12.61
CA CYS A 96 -11.70 11.40 -12.93
C CYS A 96 -11.56 10.52 -11.70
N ALA A 97 -11.86 9.23 -11.82
CA ALA A 97 -11.55 8.23 -10.80
C ALA A 97 -10.36 7.38 -11.24
N TYR A 98 -9.33 7.26 -10.40
CA TYR A 98 -8.11 6.51 -10.68
C TYR A 98 -7.57 5.78 -9.45
N GLY A 99 -6.55 4.94 -9.64
CA GLY A 99 -5.83 4.25 -8.58
C GLY A 99 -5.44 2.82 -8.95
N GLU A 100 -4.42 2.30 -8.27
CA GLU A 100 -3.99 0.90 -8.37
C GLU A 100 -4.67 0.01 -7.32
N PHE A 101 -4.74 -1.30 -7.60
CA PHE A 101 -5.27 -2.30 -6.66
C PHE A 101 -6.69 -1.94 -6.20
N SER A 102 -6.96 -2.03 -4.90
CA SER A 102 -8.23 -1.67 -4.28
C SER A 102 -8.37 -0.17 -4.00
N MET A 103 -7.42 0.69 -4.40
CA MET A 103 -7.49 2.12 -4.12
C MET A 103 -8.38 2.85 -5.13
N VAL A 104 -9.16 3.81 -4.64
CA VAL A 104 -10.01 4.67 -5.46
C VAL A 104 -9.79 6.10 -5.02
N THR A 105 -9.30 6.92 -5.94
CA THR A 105 -9.12 8.36 -5.75
C THR A 105 -9.90 9.09 -6.81
N VAL A 106 -10.57 10.19 -6.42
CA VAL A 106 -11.35 11.02 -7.33
C VAL A 106 -10.69 12.39 -7.42
N VAL A 107 -10.48 12.87 -8.65
CA VAL A 107 -9.98 14.20 -8.96
C VAL A 107 -11.09 14.98 -9.67
N PRO A 108 -11.66 16.00 -9.02
CA PRO A 108 -12.57 16.93 -9.67
C PRO A 108 -11.86 17.76 -10.75
N GLU A 109 -12.63 18.31 -11.69
CA GLU A 109 -12.14 19.26 -12.73
C GLU A 109 -10.89 18.80 -13.52
N TYR A 110 -10.76 17.50 -13.73
CA TYR A 110 -9.61 16.88 -14.37
C TYR A 110 -9.60 17.06 -15.89
N ASP A 111 -8.71 17.88 -16.43
CA ASP A 111 -8.63 18.23 -17.87
C ASP A 111 -7.66 17.37 -18.69
N GLY A 112 -7.06 16.34 -18.08
CA GLY A 112 -6.07 15.47 -18.71
C GLY A 112 -6.63 14.20 -19.39
N PRO A 113 -5.75 13.29 -19.83
CA PRO A 113 -6.14 12.03 -20.46
C PRO A 113 -6.90 11.12 -19.49
N ARG A 114 -7.93 10.42 -19.96
CA ARG A 114 -8.68 9.48 -19.13
C ARG A 114 -7.82 8.25 -18.76
N PRO A 115 -8.00 7.67 -17.57
CA PRO A 115 -7.27 6.48 -17.16
C PRO A 115 -7.59 5.31 -18.09
N ASP A 116 -6.54 4.71 -18.66
CA ASP A 116 -6.60 3.52 -19.52
C ASP A 116 -6.09 2.25 -18.83
N ARG A 117 -5.48 2.40 -17.65
CA ARG A 117 -4.78 1.37 -16.87
C ARG A 117 -4.77 1.70 -15.37
N ASP A 118 -4.44 0.70 -14.55
CA ASP A 118 -4.40 0.86 -13.09
C ASP A 118 -3.24 1.76 -12.62
N ASP A 119 -2.08 1.70 -13.28
CA ASP A 119 -0.89 2.52 -13.00
C ASP A 119 -1.00 3.95 -13.57
N PHE A 120 -2.20 4.39 -13.94
CA PHE A 120 -2.44 5.75 -14.40
C PHE A 120 -2.15 6.76 -13.29
N ILE A 121 -1.33 7.75 -13.60
CA ILE A 121 -1.02 8.87 -12.71
C ILE A 121 -1.50 10.17 -13.38
N PRO A 122 -2.49 10.88 -12.80
CA PRO A 122 -2.95 12.15 -13.33
C PRO A 122 -1.81 13.17 -13.41
N TYR A 123 -1.82 13.98 -14.48
CA TYR A 123 -0.85 15.05 -14.74
C TYR A 123 0.62 14.60 -14.74
N ASN A 124 0.90 13.32 -15.02
CA ASN A 124 2.25 12.76 -14.93
C ASN A 124 2.95 13.07 -13.59
N ASN A 125 2.18 13.03 -12.49
CA ASN A 125 2.65 13.30 -11.13
C ASN A 125 3.03 14.76 -10.84
N ASP A 126 2.50 15.72 -11.62
CA ASP A 126 2.58 17.14 -11.26
C ASP A 126 1.69 17.44 -10.04
N VAL A 127 2.30 17.39 -8.86
CA VAL A 127 1.60 17.53 -7.57
C VAL A 127 0.89 18.88 -7.45
N ALA A 128 1.40 19.93 -8.09
CA ALA A 128 0.79 21.25 -8.04
C ALA A 128 -0.59 21.31 -8.75
N ARG A 129 -0.93 20.27 -9.52
CA ARG A 129 -2.21 20.14 -10.21
C ARG A 129 -3.17 19.15 -9.55
N LEU A 130 -2.73 18.43 -8.51
CA LEU A 130 -3.53 17.44 -7.80
C LEU A 130 -4.30 18.01 -6.60
N ASP A 131 -3.89 19.19 -6.13
CA ASP A 131 -4.54 20.00 -5.09
C ASP A 131 -5.28 21.20 -5.70
#